data_AF-A0A521U074-F1
#
_entry.id   AF-A0A521U074-F1
#
_cell.length_a   1.000
_cell.length_b   1.000
_cell.length_c   1.000
_cell.angle_alpha   90.00
_cell.angle_beta   90.00
_cell.angle_gamma   90.00
#
_symmetry.space_group_name_H-M   'P 1'
#
loop_
_entity.id
_entity.type
_entity.pdbx_description
1 polymer ?
#
loop_
_entity_poly.entity_id
_entity_poly.type
_entity_poly.pdbx_seq_one_letter_code
_entity_poly.pdbx_strand_id
1 'polypeptide(L)'
;MTDGVGPTPGAVRDLIRAILTGDSMTALWGVADRGLPVPVHSVDVALLALPRAESFDRHAIVISALIHDMGKLGGTSERGLSHSALMRQQPREPTRIAMDALATAELDASVTLPVETRRHIEHIVISHHGRYGLVQPETAEARLVAECDELSATRHRLCPIDANDILPLLVEGYSWVGAARVLKVSRELIKKRLADALAVTGARDWSNLVPLWRRDGAVPIGPPEFAARIRWIKTVRRLAIRPADELASILLGDGVPASIAVESRA
;
A
#
# COMPACT_ATOMS: atom_id res chain seq x y z
N MET A 1 32.06 23.42 1.85
CA MET A 1 31.75 22.64 3.07
C MET A 1 30.54 23.29 3.69
N THR A 2 29.35 22.78 3.39
CA THR A 2 28.10 23.19 4.05
C THR A 2 27.79 22.11 5.06
N ASP A 3 27.87 22.46 6.33
CA ASP A 3 27.68 21.56 7.45
C ASP A 3 26.31 20.87 7.38
N GLY A 4 26.35 19.55 7.57
CA GLY A 4 25.21 18.64 7.45
C GLY A 4 24.26 18.78 8.62
N VAL A 5 23.36 19.76 8.55
CA VAL A 5 22.09 19.72 9.27
C VAL A 5 21.11 18.99 8.36
N GLY A 6 20.66 17.80 8.78
CA GLY A 6 19.61 17.07 8.06
C GLY A 6 18.33 17.90 7.92
N PRO A 7 17.41 17.54 7.01
CA PRO A 7 16.17 18.27 6.82
C PRO A 7 15.39 18.37 8.14
N THR A 8 14.79 19.53 8.40
CA THR A 8 13.94 19.72 9.58
C THR A 8 12.71 18.79 9.50
N PRO A 9 12.06 18.45 10.62
CA PRO A 9 10.82 17.65 10.59
C PRO A 9 9.74 18.26 9.68
N GLY A 10 9.67 19.59 9.60
CA GLY A 10 8.79 20.30 8.66
C GLY A 10 9.17 20.05 7.20
N ALA A 11 10.45 20.16 6.86
CA ALA A 11 10.94 19.87 5.52
C ALA A 11 10.68 18.42 5.08
N VAL A 12 10.83 17.44 5.98
CA VAL A 12 10.52 16.05 5.66
C VAL A 12 9.01 15.84 5.44
N ARG A 13 8.16 16.51 6.23
CA ARG A 13 6.70 16.49 6.00
C ARG A 13 6.33 17.07 4.63
N ASP A 14 6.92 18.20 4.26
CA ASP A 14 6.70 18.82 2.96
C ASP A 14 7.17 17.92 1.80
N LEU A 15 8.30 17.22 1.97
CA LEU A 15 8.79 16.24 1.02
C LEU A 15 7.84 15.03 0.87
N ILE A 16 7.38 14.46 1.98
CA ILE A 16 6.40 13.35 1.94
C ILE A 16 5.11 13.80 1.28
N ARG A 17 4.64 15.02 1.58
CA ARG A 17 3.48 15.59 0.90
C ARG A 17 3.70 15.71 -0.60
N ALA A 18 4.85 16.23 -1.03
CA ALA A 18 5.20 16.35 -2.45
C ALA A 18 5.23 14.98 -3.13
N ILE A 19 5.78 13.94 -2.48
CA ILE A 19 5.74 12.55 -2.98
C ILE A 19 4.29 12.09 -3.14
N LEU A 20 3.42 12.32 -2.14
CA LEU A 20 2.03 11.85 -2.13
C LEU A 20 1.16 12.54 -3.18
N THR A 21 1.43 13.81 -3.49
CA THR A 21 0.65 14.60 -4.47
C THR A 21 1.29 14.66 -5.86
N GLY A 22 2.53 14.21 -6.01
CA GLY A 22 3.27 14.28 -7.27
C GLY A 22 2.67 13.42 -8.37
N ASP A 23 3.00 13.74 -9.61
CA ASP A 23 2.45 13.10 -10.81
C ASP A 23 2.69 11.58 -10.82
N SER A 24 3.87 11.13 -10.37
CA SER A 24 4.19 9.70 -10.27
C SER A 24 3.24 8.96 -9.33
N MET A 25 2.99 9.49 -8.13
CA MET A 25 2.06 8.87 -7.18
C MET A 25 0.61 8.91 -7.71
N THR A 26 0.22 10.02 -8.33
CA THR A 26 -1.09 10.17 -8.96
C THR A 26 -1.29 9.13 -10.08
N ALA A 27 -0.30 8.93 -10.95
CA ALA A 27 -0.34 7.94 -12.02
C ALA A 27 -0.43 6.50 -11.48
N LEU A 28 0.25 6.20 -10.37
CA LEU A 28 0.23 4.88 -9.74
C LEU A 28 -1.15 4.46 -9.22
N TRP A 29 -2.07 5.39 -8.94
CA TRP A 29 -3.46 5.04 -8.58
C TRP A 29 -4.18 4.28 -9.70
N GLY A 30 -3.77 4.48 -10.96
CA GLY A 30 -4.26 3.72 -12.11
C GLY A 30 -3.64 2.33 -12.26
N VAL A 31 -2.57 2.03 -11.52
CA VAL A 31 -1.88 0.74 -11.54
C VAL A 31 -2.38 -0.10 -10.36
N ALA A 32 -3.04 -1.23 -10.66
CA ALA A 32 -3.53 -2.16 -9.65
C ALA A 32 -2.80 -3.50 -9.74
N ASP A 33 -2.45 -4.06 -8.59
CA ASP A 33 -1.90 -5.41 -8.47
C ASP A 33 -2.80 -6.22 -7.54
N ARG A 34 -3.32 -7.35 -8.03
CA ARG A 34 -4.35 -8.18 -7.37
C ARG A 34 -5.58 -7.41 -6.88
N GLY A 35 -5.95 -6.34 -7.59
CA GLY A 35 -7.11 -5.50 -7.28
C GLY A 35 -6.89 -4.47 -6.16
N LEU A 36 -5.63 -4.25 -5.77
CA LEU A 36 -5.22 -3.19 -4.86
C LEU A 36 -4.38 -2.15 -5.61
N PRO A 37 -4.70 -0.85 -5.56
CA PRO A 37 -3.86 0.18 -6.15
C PRO A 37 -2.46 0.21 -5.53
N VAL A 38 -1.43 0.44 -6.33
CA VAL A 38 -0.03 0.50 -5.86
C VAL A 38 0.16 1.50 -4.70
N PRO A 39 -0.43 2.71 -4.71
CA PRO A 39 -0.27 3.64 -3.58
C PRO A 39 -0.78 3.08 -2.25
N VAL A 40 -1.83 2.26 -2.27
CA VAL A 40 -2.34 1.62 -1.05
C VAL A 40 -1.36 0.56 -0.55
N HIS A 41 -0.71 -0.18 -1.44
CA HIS A 41 0.38 -1.11 -1.09
C HIS A 41 1.57 -0.36 -0.49
N SER A 42 2.03 0.73 -1.11
CA SER A 42 3.15 1.54 -0.59
C SER A 42 2.87 2.12 0.80
N VAL A 43 1.63 2.61 1.03
CA VAL A 43 1.21 3.07 2.36
C VAL A 43 1.15 1.91 3.35
N ASP A 44 0.71 0.71 2.94
CA ASP A 44 0.73 -0.47 3.81
C ASP A 44 2.15 -0.82 4.26
N VAL A 45 3.10 -0.88 3.32
CA VAL A 45 4.51 -1.16 3.62
C VAL A 45 5.06 -0.16 4.63
N ALA A 46 4.78 1.13 4.45
CA ALA A 46 5.20 2.15 5.40
C ALA A 46 4.58 1.91 6.79
N LEU A 47 3.25 1.70 6.86
CA LEU A 47 2.54 1.49 8.13
C LEU A 47 2.97 0.21 8.87
N LEU A 48 3.35 -0.85 8.16
CA LEU A 48 3.91 -2.07 8.75
C LEU A 48 5.33 -1.85 9.28
N ALA A 49 6.12 -0.99 8.64
CA ALA A 49 7.49 -0.70 9.04
C ALA A 49 7.56 0.23 10.26
N LEU A 50 6.64 1.21 10.38
CA LEU A 50 6.70 2.25 11.41
C LEU A 50 6.81 1.74 12.85
N PRO A 51 6.01 0.76 13.31
CA PRO A 51 6.09 0.25 14.68
C PRO A 51 7.37 -0.58 14.93
N ARG A 52 8.11 -0.90 13.88
CA ARG A 52 9.34 -1.70 13.89
C ARG A 52 10.60 -0.85 13.66
N ALA A 53 10.42 0.47 13.50
CA ALA A 53 11.46 1.42 13.11
C ALA A 53 11.99 2.28 14.28
N GLU A 54 11.73 1.92 15.54
CA GLU A 54 12.06 2.75 16.72
C GLU A 54 13.56 3.10 16.83
N SER A 55 14.44 2.26 16.30
CA SER A 55 15.91 2.44 16.32
C SER A 55 16.54 2.76 14.96
N PHE A 56 15.72 3.04 13.94
CA PHE A 56 16.16 3.20 12.55
C PHE A 56 15.88 4.60 12.00
N ASP A 57 16.49 4.94 10.86
CA ASP A 57 16.12 6.16 10.13
C ASP A 57 14.70 6.03 9.56
N ARG A 58 13.73 6.50 10.35
CA ARG A 58 12.32 6.50 10.00
C ARG A 58 12.04 7.25 8.70
N HIS A 59 12.75 8.33 8.41
CA HIS A 59 12.51 9.12 7.21
C HIS A 59 12.91 8.35 5.96
N ALA A 60 14.08 7.70 6.00
CA ALA A 60 14.51 6.83 4.92
C ALA A 60 13.53 5.67 4.70
N ILE A 61 13.03 5.04 5.76
CA ILE A 61 12.02 3.97 5.68
C ILE A 61 10.73 4.45 5.03
N VAL A 62 10.17 5.57 5.51
CA VAL A 62 8.89 6.09 4.97
C VAL A 62 9.04 6.52 3.51
N ILE A 63 10.07 7.30 3.18
CA ILE A 63 10.30 7.78 1.82
C ILE A 63 10.51 6.59 0.88
N SER A 64 11.38 5.65 1.24
CA SER A 64 11.64 4.45 0.44
C SER A 64 10.38 3.59 0.25
N ALA A 65 9.59 3.35 1.31
CA ALA A 65 8.33 2.62 1.21
C ALA A 65 7.30 3.29 0.28
N LEU A 66 7.23 4.62 0.26
CA LEU A 66 6.33 5.34 -0.65
C LEU A 66 6.75 5.22 -2.12
N ILE A 67 8.05 5.21 -2.40
CA ILE A 67 8.57 5.26 -3.78
C ILE A 67 9.01 3.90 -4.34
N HIS A 68 9.16 2.85 -3.53
CA HIS A 68 9.82 1.59 -3.95
C HIS A 68 9.23 0.97 -5.23
N ASP A 69 7.91 1.06 -5.38
CA ASP A 69 7.14 0.46 -6.47
C ASP A 69 6.89 1.44 -7.64
N MET A 70 7.43 2.66 -7.59
CA MET A 70 7.28 3.68 -8.66
C MET A 70 7.89 3.25 -9.99
N GLY A 71 8.86 2.32 -9.97
CA GLY A 71 9.37 1.70 -11.19
C GLY A 71 8.30 0.99 -12.03
N LYS A 72 7.10 0.73 -11.49
CA LYS A 72 5.94 0.22 -12.26
C LYS A 72 5.41 1.21 -13.31
N LEU A 73 5.71 2.50 -13.17
CA LEU A 73 5.35 3.52 -14.16
C LEU A 73 6.12 3.38 -15.47
N GLY A 74 7.28 2.72 -15.45
CA GLY A 74 8.03 2.38 -16.67
C GLY A 74 7.33 1.37 -17.57
N GLY A 75 6.18 0.83 -17.15
CA GLY A 75 5.42 -0.18 -17.88
C GLY A 75 6.11 -1.55 -17.90
N THR A 76 5.65 -2.41 -18.79
CA THR A 76 6.42 -3.60 -19.18
C THR A 76 7.59 -3.13 -20.05
N SER A 77 8.80 -3.62 -19.77
CA SER A 77 9.96 -3.29 -20.62
C SER A 77 9.71 -3.63 -22.09
N GLU A 78 10.57 -3.15 -22.99
CA GLU A 78 10.53 -3.54 -24.41
C GLU A 78 10.48 -5.08 -24.63
N ARG A 79 10.89 -5.86 -23.62
CA ARG A 79 10.87 -7.33 -23.59
C ARG A 79 9.63 -7.94 -22.94
N GLY A 80 8.62 -7.15 -22.59
CA GLY A 80 7.40 -7.61 -21.93
C GLY A 80 7.57 -8.07 -20.48
N LEU A 81 8.67 -7.69 -19.81
CA LEU A 81 8.94 -8.13 -18.44
C LEU A 81 8.06 -7.39 -17.44
N SER A 82 7.53 -8.11 -16.45
CA SER A 82 6.85 -7.50 -15.31
C SER A 82 7.84 -6.77 -14.40
N HIS A 83 7.34 -5.86 -13.57
CA HIS A 83 8.17 -5.13 -12.59
C HIS A 83 9.01 -6.09 -11.72
N SER A 84 8.41 -7.14 -11.17
CA SER A 84 9.16 -8.12 -10.36
C SER A 84 10.20 -8.89 -11.16
N ALA A 85 9.98 -9.11 -12.47
CA ALA A 85 10.98 -9.73 -13.34
C ALA A 85 12.14 -8.77 -13.64
N LEU A 86 11.85 -7.47 -13.79
CA LEU A 86 12.87 -6.42 -13.92
C LEU A 86 13.70 -6.30 -12.65
N MET A 87 13.07 -6.28 -11.47
CA MET A 87 13.80 -6.21 -10.20
C MET A 87 14.73 -7.41 -9.96
N ARG A 88 14.43 -8.57 -10.57
CA ARG A 88 15.28 -9.78 -10.51
C ARG A 88 16.41 -9.81 -11.54
N GLN A 89 16.26 -9.12 -12.67
CA GLN A 89 17.20 -9.25 -13.79
C GLN A 89 17.98 -7.96 -14.04
N GLN A 90 17.32 -6.81 -13.98
CA GLN A 90 17.83 -5.51 -14.39
C GLN A 90 17.18 -4.39 -13.54
N PRO A 91 17.43 -4.33 -12.22
CA PRO A 91 16.71 -3.44 -11.30
C PRO A 91 17.08 -1.96 -11.45
N ARG A 92 18.13 -1.62 -12.22
CA ARG A 92 18.64 -0.25 -12.35
C ARG A 92 17.61 0.72 -12.94
N GLU A 93 16.90 0.32 -13.98
CA GLU A 93 15.90 1.15 -14.63
C GLU A 93 14.69 1.46 -13.72
N PRO A 94 13.99 0.47 -13.12
CA PRO A 94 12.91 0.76 -12.20
C PRO A 94 13.36 1.56 -10.98
N THR A 95 14.59 1.33 -10.49
CA THR A 95 15.17 2.14 -9.40
C THR A 95 15.36 3.59 -9.83
N ARG A 96 15.93 3.84 -11.02
CA ARG A 96 16.08 5.20 -11.55
C ARG A 96 14.75 5.94 -11.62
N ILE A 97 13.69 5.29 -12.11
CA ILE A 97 12.34 5.90 -12.18
C ILE A 97 11.86 6.33 -10.79
N ALA A 98 12.03 5.48 -9.77
CA ALA A 98 11.67 5.83 -8.40
C ALA A 98 12.52 6.99 -7.84
N MET A 99 13.83 7.00 -8.11
CA MET A 99 14.72 8.05 -7.64
C MET A 99 14.50 9.39 -8.37
N ASP A 100 14.12 9.38 -9.65
CA ASP A 100 13.74 10.57 -10.41
C ASP A 100 12.44 11.20 -9.86
N ALA A 101 11.50 10.35 -9.43
CA ALA A 101 10.29 10.82 -8.75
C ALA A 101 10.62 11.47 -7.39
N LEU A 102 11.55 10.89 -6.62
CA LEU A 102 12.05 11.52 -5.39
C LEU A 102 12.73 12.86 -5.67
N ALA A 103 13.59 12.93 -6.70
CA ALA A 103 14.26 14.18 -7.07
C ALA A 103 13.26 15.28 -7.49
N THR A 104 12.18 14.90 -8.17
CA THR A 104 11.09 15.83 -8.52
C THR A 104 10.38 16.34 -7.25
N ALA A 105 10.05 15.45 -6.32
CA ALA A 105 9.45 15.84 -5.05
C ALA A 105 10.37 16.71 -4.18
N GLU A 106 11.69 16.49 -4.21
CA GLU A 106 12.69 17.35 -3.56
C GLU A 106 12.66 18.78 -4.13
N LEU A 107 12.58 18.92 -5.45
CA LEU A 107 12.44 20.23 -6.10
C LEU A 107 11.14 20.92 -5.71
N ASP A 108 10.00 20.22 -5.78
CA ASP A 108 8.68 20.76 -5.45
C ASP A 108 8.57 21.21 -3.99
N ALA A 109 9.18 20.45 -3.07
CA ALA A 109 9.22 20.79 -1.66
C ALA A 109 10.30 21.84 -1.31
N SER A 110 11.17 22.20 -2.25
CA SER A 110 12.38 23.01 -1.98
C SER A 110 13.26 22.39 -0.86
N VAL A 111 13.38 21.06 -0.88
CA VAL A 111 14.17 20.27 0.08
C VAL A 111 15.32 19.59 -0.66
N THR A 112 16.48 19.50 -0.02
CA THR A 112 17.60 18.70 -0.53
C THR A 112 18.04 17.73 0.53
N LEU A 113 17.85 16.44 0.27
CA LEU A 113 18.35 15.38 1.12
C LEU A 113 19.88 15.30 1.03
N PRO A 114 20.56 15.00 2.14
CA PRO A 114 21.98 14.69 2.13
C PRO A 114 22.29 13.54 1.16
N VAL A 115 23.46 13.59 0.51
CA VAL A 115 23.88 12.58 -0.48
C VAL A 115 23.86 11.16 0.12
N GLU A 116 24.29 11.01 1.37
CA GLU A 116 24.29 9.71 2.04
C GLU A 116 22.87 9.20 2.33
N THR A 117 21.93 10.08 2.70
CA THR A 117 20.52 9.73 2.84
C THR A 117 19.92 9.28 1.50
N ARG A 118 20.25 9.98 0.40
CA ARG A 118 19.77 9.62 -0.94
C ARG A 118 20.32 8.26 -1.38
N ARG A 119 21.61 8.00 -1.16
CA ARG A 119 22.24 6.68 -1.42
C ARG A 119 21.61 5.57 -0.60
N HIS A 120 21.31 5.85 0.67
CA HIS A 120 20.65 4.89 1.54
C HIS A 120 19.23 4.56 1.07
N ILE A 121 18.44 5.57 0.69
CA ILE A 121 17.11 5.39 0.09
C ILE A 121 17.20 4.60 -1.22
N GLU A 122 18.14 4.93 -2.11
CA GLU A 122 18.37 4.21 -3.36
C GLU A 122 18.65 2.73 -3.11
N HIS A 123 19.49 2.41 -2.11
CA HIS A 123 19.76 1.03 -1.72
C HIS A 123 18.53 0.30 -1.22
N ILE A 124 17.70 0.93 -0.38
CA ILE A 124 16.44 0.34 0.07
C ILE A 124 15.53 0.06 -1.14
N VAL A 125 15.39 1.02 -2.05
CA VAL A 125 14.54 0.88 -3.25
C VAL A 125 15.04 -0.23 -4.17
N ILE A 126 16.35 -0.31 -4.45
CA ILE A 126 16.87 -1.32 -5.39
C ILE A 126 16.82 -2.75 -4.82
N SER A 127 16.80 -2.88 -3.49
CA SER A 127 16.85 -4.16 -2.78
C SER A 127 15.52 -4.61 -2.15
N HIS A 128 14.43 -3.84 -2.29
CA HIS A 128 13.16 -4.08 -1.60
C HIS A 128 12.53 -5.46 -1.88
N HIS A 129 12.84 -6.10 -3.01
CA HIS A 129 12.40 -7.46 -3.32
C HIS A 129 13.07 -8.54 -2.46
N GLY A 130 14.04 -8.19 -1.62
CA GLY A 130 14.74 -9.10 -0.72
C GLY A 130 15.36 -10.28 -1.45
N ARG A 131 15.11 -11.49 -0.93
CA ARG A 131 15.58 -12.77 -1.52
C ARG A 131 15.12 -13.03 -2.96
N TYR A 132 14.11 -12.28 -3.45
CA TYR A 132 13.57 -12.44 -4.80
C TYR A 132 14.14 -11.47 -5.82
N GLY A 133 14.85 -10.43 -5.35
CA GLY A 133 15.50 -9.40 -6.17
C GLY A 133 16.94 -9.76 -6.53
N LEU A 134 17.50 -9.05 -7.52
CA LEU A 134 18.90 -9.22 -7.87
C LEU A 134 19.84 -8.67 -6.78
N VAL A 135 19.48 -7.51 -6.22
CA VAL A 135 20.23 -6.83 -5.15
C VAL A 135 19.60 -7.20 -3.81
N GLN A 136 20.44 -7.60 -2.85
CA GLN A 136 20.00 -8.02 -1.52
C GLN A 136 20.05 -6.85 -0.52
N PRO A 137 19.16 -6.81 0.48
CA PRO A 137 19.12 -5.74 1.48
C PRO A 137 20.27 -5.85 2.49
N GLU A 138 21.21 -4.91 2.42
CA GLU A 138 22.41 -4.91 3.27
C GLU A 138 22.26 -4.13 4.58
N THR A 139 21.34 -3.16 4.66
CA THR A 139 21.08 -2.36 5.88
C THR A 139 19.88 -2.89 6.66
N ALA A 140 19.75 -2.47 7.93
CA ALA A 140 18.61 -2.87 8.76
C ALA A 140 17.29 -2.29 8.22
N GLU A 141 17.32 -1.04 7.78
CA GLU A 141 16.22 -0.34 7.10
C GLU A 141 15.80 -1.07 5.82
N ALA A 142 16.77 -1.47 4.98
CA ALA A 142 16.48 -2.17 3.73
C ALA A 142 15.86 -3.55 4.00
N ARG A 143 16.34 -4.27 5.02
CA ARG A 143 15.74 -5.55 5.42
C ARG A 143 14.32 -5.36 5.93
N LEU A 144 14.09 -4.36 6.77
CA LEU A 144 12.75 -4.06 7.29
C LEU A 144 11.77 -3.73 6.16
N VAL A 145 12.14 -2.85 5.23
CA VAL A 145 11.28 -2.49 4.09
C VAL A 145 11.01 -3.71 3.22
N ALA A 146 12.02 -4.55 2.94
CA ALA A 146 11.83 -5.76 2.16
C ALA A 146 10.90 -6.78 2.84
N GLU A 147 11.02 -6.96 4.16
CA GLU A 147 10.12 -7.82 4.93
C GLU A 147 8.68 -7.29 4.95
N CYS A 148 8.50 -5.97 5.08
CA CYS A 148 7.20 -5.32 5.04
C CYS A 148 6.56 -5.36 3.64
N ASP A 149 7.36 -5.25 2.57
CA ASP A 149 6.91 -5.45 1.19
C ASP A 149 6.42 -6.88 0.96
N GLU A 150 7.20 -7.89 1.37
CA GLU A 150 6.80 -9.30 1.27
C GLU A 150 5.53 -9.58 2.10
N LEU A 151 5.45 -9.03 3.31
CA LEU A 151 4.28 -9.17 4.19
C LEU A 151 3.02 -8.58 3.55
N SER A 152 3.09 -7.33 3.07
CA SER A 152 1.97 -6.68 2.37
C SER A 152 1.57 -7.47 1.11
N ALA A 153 2.54 -7.86 0.29
CA ALA A 153 2.30 -8.57 -0.97
C ALA A 153 1.66 -9.96 -0.78
N THR A 154 2.00 -10.65 0.31
CA THR A 154 1.51 -12.01 0.61
C THR A 154 0.22 -12.00 1.44
N ARG A 155 0.10 -11.11 2.44
CA ARG A 155 -1.03 -11.09 3.37
C ARG A 155 -2.07 -10.04 3.02
N HIS A 156 -1.71 -8.84 2.59
CA HIS A 156 -2.65 -7.71 2.53
C HIS A 156 -3.05 -7.28 1.11
N ARG A 157 -2.38 -7.81 0.08
CA ARG A 157 -2.69 -7.57 -1.34
C ARG A 157 -3.98 -8.27 -1.81
N LEU A 158 -5.10 -7.83 -1.22
CA LEU A 158 -6.46 -8.29 -1.48
C LEU A 158 -7.31 -7.10 -1.89
N CYS A 159 -8.22 -7.32 -2.83
CA CYS A 159 -9.23 -6.31 -3.14
C CYS A 159 -10.08 -6.01 -1.88
N PRO A 160 -10.16 -4.74 -1.43
CA PRO A 160 -10.69 -4.34 -0.13
C PRO A 160 -12.23 -4.24 -0.14
N ILE A 161 -12.89 -5.30 -0.62
CA ILE A 161 -14.35 -5.43 -0.64
C ILE A 161 -14.80 -6.70 0.08
N ASP A 162 -15.98 -6.66 0.68
CA ASP A 162 -16.65 -7.77 1.33
C ASP A 162 -18.18 -7.73 1.12
N ALA A 163 -18.91 -8.68 1.72
CA ALA A 163 -20.35 -8.78 1.59
C ALA A 163 -21.10 -7.49 1.98
N ASN A 164 -20.59 -6.70 2.92
CA ASN A 164 -21.23 -5.46 3.37
C ASN A 164 -21.12 -4.32 2.36
N ASP A 165 -20.18 -4.37 1.41
CA ASP A 165 -20.14 -3.43 0.28
C ASP A 165 -21.07 -3.89 -0.87
N ILE A 166 -21.40 -5.18 -0.91
CA ILE A 166 -22.13 -5.83 -2.00
C ILE A 166 -23.64 -5.83 -1.74
N LEU A 167 -24.06 -6.21 -0.54
CA LEU A 167 -25.47 -6.36 -0.17
C LEU A 167 -26.30 -5.08 -0.38
N PRO A 168 -25.82 -3.85 -0.07
CA PRO A 168 -26.56 -2.62 -0.36
C PRO A 168 -26.94 -2.52 -1.83
N LEU A 169 -25.99 -2.78 -2.75
CA LEU A 169 -26.22 -2.71 -4.19
C LEU A 169 -27.23 -3.75 -4.66
N LEU A 170 -27.14 -4.99 -4.15
CA LEU A 170 -28.11 -6.03 -4.50
C LEU A 170 -29.52 -5.70 -4.00
N VAL A 171 -29.63 -5.08 -2.82
CA VAL A 171 -30.91 -4.62 -2.26
C VAL A 171 -31.51 -3.46 -3.07
N GLU A 172 -30.67 -2.57 -3.61
CA GLU A 172 -31.07 -1.50 -4.53
C GLU A 172 -31.50 -2.03 -5.93
N GLY A 173 -31.42 -3.34 -6.16
CA GLY A 173 -31.86 -3.98 -7.40
C GLY A 173 -30.77 -4.11 -8.45
N TYR A 174 -29.50 -3.81 -8.13
CA TYR A 174 -28.40 -4.08 -9.04
C TYR A 174 -28.26 -5.58 -9.28
N SER A 175 -28.10 -5.97 -10.55
CA SER A 175 -27.66 -7.33 -10.89
C SER A 175 -26.22 -7.57 -10.41
N TRP A 176 -25.77 -8.82 -10.38
CA TRP A 176 -24.40 -9.16 -10.00
C TRP A 176 -23.36 -8.47 -10.90
N VAL A 177 -23.69 -8.31 -12.18
CA VAL A 177 -22.86 -7.58 -13.15
C VAL A 177 -22.90 -6.07 -12.86
N GLY A 178 -24.06 -5.54 -12.49
CA GLY A 178 -24.22 -4.16 -12.06
C GLY A 178 -23.38 -3.83 -10.82
N ALA A 179 -23.50 -4.63 -9.78
CA ALA A 179 -22.72 -4.46 -8.54
C ALA A 179 -21.21 -4.58 -8.80
N ALA A 180 -20.79 -5.56 -9.59
CA ALA A 180 -19.39 -5.72 -9.99
C ALA A 180 -18.84 -4.48 -10.72
N ARG A 181 -19.65 -3.86 -11.60
CA ARG A 181 -19.28 -2.63 -12.31
C ARG A 181 -19.16 -1.44 -11.37
N VAL A 182 -20.11 -1.25 -10.45
CA VAL A 182 -20.08 -0.17 -9.45
C VAL A 182 -18.83 -0.28 -8.56
N LEU A 183 -18.54 -1.50 -8.09
CA LEU A 183 -17.40 -1.78 -7.23
C LEU A 183 -16.06 -1.90 -8.00
N LYS A 184 -16.09 -1.85 -9.35
CA LYS A 184 -14.93 -2.02 -10.24
C LYS A 184 -14.16 -3.33 -9.98
N VAL A 185 -14.90 -4.42 -9.80
CA VAL A 185 -14.35 -5.77 -9.56
C VAL A 185 -14.94 -6.80 -10.52
N SER A 186 -14.37 -8.01 -10.52
CA SER A 186 -14.96 -9.13 -11.24
C SER A 186 -16.21 -9.67 -10.55
N ARG A 187 -17.13 -10.24 -11.33
CA ARG A 187 -18.31 -10.94 -10.82
C ARG A 187 -17.92 -12.11 -9.92
N GLU A 188 -16.83 -12.78 -10.25
CA GLU A 188 -16.28 -13.93 -9.52
C GLU A 188 -15.86 -13.50 -8.11
N LEU A 189 -15.28 -12.32 -7.97
CA LEU A 189 -14.93 -11.77 -6.66
C LEU A 189 -16.19 -11.46 -5.84
N ILE A 190 -17.23 -10.89 -6.45
CA ILE A 190 -18.54 -10.68 -5.79
C ILE A 190 -19.07 -12.00 -5.23
N LYS A 191 -19.08 -13.06 -6.06
CA LYS A 191 -19.53 -14.39 -5.64
C LYS A 191 -18.73 -14.91 -4.45
N LYS A 192 -17.41 -14.78 -4.53
CA LYS A 192 -16.48 -15.23 -3.51
C LYS A 192 -16.74 -14.54 -2.17
N ARG A 193 -16.88 -13.21 -2.16
CA ARG A 193 -17.12 -12.43 -0.93
C ARG A 193 -18.44 -12.75 -0.26
N LEU A 194 -19.50 -13.00 -1.05
CA LEU A 194 -20.76 -13.48 -0.49
C LEU A 194 -20.61 -14.88 0.08
N ALA A 195 -19.93 -15.79 -0.62
CA ALA A 195 -19.66 -17.15 -0.12
C ALA A 195 -18.84 -17.16 1.18
N ASP A 196 -17.86 -16.26 1.31
CA ASP A 196 -17.08 -16.07 2.54
C ASP A 196 -18.00 -15.76 3.73
N ALA A 197 -18.99 -14.87 3.55
CA ALA A 197 -19.99 -14.53 4.57
C ALA A 197 -20.98 -15.68 4.86
N LEU A 198 -21.41 -16.41 3.82
CA LEU A 198 -22.30 -17.57 3.97
C LEU A 198 -21.66 -18.68 4.82
N ALA A 199 -20.36 -18.93 4.62
CA ALA A 199 -19.62 -19.96 5.34
C ALA A 199 -19.61 -19.73 6.86
N VAL A 200 -19.65 -18.48 7.32
CA VAL A 200 -19.68 -18.13 8.75
C VAL A 200 -21.09 -18.10 9.31
N THR A 201 -22.05 -17.61 8.53
CA THR A 201 -23.44 -17.46 8.97
C THR A 201 -24.24 -18.76 8.90
N GLY A 202 -23.80 -19.74 8.12
CA GLY A 202 -24.56 -20.96 7.82
C GLY A 202 -25.78 -20.70 6.91
N ALA A 203 -25.90 -19.49 6.35
CA ALA A 203 -26.95 -19.15 5.41
C ALA A 203 -26.80 -19.95 4.10
N ARG A 204 -27.92 -20.31 3.49
CA ARG A 204 -27.93 -21.15 2.27
C ARG A 204 -27.61 -20.36 1.02
N ASP A 205 -28.12 -19.14 0.93
CA ASP A 205 -27.91 -18.25 -0.20
C ASP A 205 -27.68 -16.79 0.23
N TRP A 206 -27.20 -15.98 -0.72
CA TRP A 206 -26.93 -14.57 -0.49
C TRP A 206 -28.18 -13.77 -0.08
N SER A 207 -29.38 -14.19 -0.50
CA SER A 207 -30.63 -13.50 -0.17
C SER A 207 -30.95 -13.67 1.33
N ASN A 208 -30.52 -14.77 1.94
CA ASN A 208 -30.61 -14.98 3.39
C ASN A 208 -29.65 -14.08 4.19
N LEU A 209 -28.61 -13.51 3.57
CA LEU A 209 -27.75 -12.51 4.23
C LEU A 209 -28.47 -11.16 4.37
N VAL A 210 -29.43 -10.84 3.49
CA VAL A 210 -30.09 -9.52 3.49
C VAL A 210 -30.86 -9.26 4.79
N PRO A 211 -31.70 -10.18 5.32
CA PRO A 211 -32.35 -9.98 6.62
C PRO A 211 -31.36 -9.80 7.77
N LEU A 212 -30.26 -10.57 7.78
CA LEU A 212 -29.21 -10.45 8.81
C LEU A 212 -28.54 -9.09 8.74
N TRP A 213 -28.15 -8.66 7.53
CA TRP A 213 -27.56 -7.35 7.29
C TRP A 213 -28.48 -6.20 7.71
N ARG A 214 -29.78 -6.27 7.38
CA ARG A 214 -30.76 -5.25 7.77
C ARG A 214 -30.99 -5.20 9.29
N ARG A 215 -30.93 -6.35 9.97
CA ARG A 215 -31.11 -6.44 11.43
C ARG A 215 -29.91 -5.89 12.19
N ASP A 216 -28.72 -6.31 11.79
CA ASP A 216 -27.48 -6.09 12.56
C ASP A 216 -26.64 -4.93 12.02
N GLY A 217 -27.01 -4.36 10.86
CA GLY A 217 -26.26 -3.35 10.12
C GLY A 217 -25.05 -3.91 9.35
N ALA A 218 -24.63 -5.14 9.64
CA ALA A 218 -23.52 -5.83 8.99
C ALA A 218 -23.69 -7.35 9.02
N VAL A 219 -23.02 -8.06 8.12
CA VAL A 219 -22.81 -9.52 8.17
C VAL A 219 -21.32 -9.83 8.34
N PRO A 220 -20.95 -11.02 8.84
CA PRO A 220 -19.57 -11.46 8.88
C PRO A 220 -18.89 -11.36 7.50
N ILE A 221 -17.66 -10.86 7.48
CA ILE A 221 -16.84 -10.74 6.25
C ILE A 221 -16.41 -12.12 5.73
N GLY A 222 -16.19 -13.06 6.65
CA GLY A 222 -15.66 -14.39 6.39
C GLY A 222 -14.92 -14.92 7.61
N PRO A 223 -14.13 -16.00 7.46
CA PRO A 223 -13.34 -16.57 8.54
C PRO A 223 -12.48 -15.51 9.25
N PRO A 224 -12.23 -15.62 10.57
CA PRO A 224 -11.62 -14.56 11.38
C PRO A 224 -10.31 -13.97 10.81
N GLU A 225 -9.39 -14.82 10.35
CA GLU A 225 -8.12 -14.38 9.74
C GLU A 225 -8.32 -13.59 8.44
N PHE A 226 -9.24 -14.06 7.59
CA PHE A 226 -9.58 -13.38 6.35
C PHE A 226 -10.29 -12.03 6.63
N ALA A 227 -11.19 -12.01 7.61
CA ALA A 227 -11.88 -10.81 8.05
C ALA A 227 -10.91 -9.76 8.64
N ALA A 228 -9.89 -10.19 9.39
CA ALA A 228 -8.82 -9.31 9.88
C ALA A 228 -8.10 -8.64 8.71
N ARG A 229 -7.59 -9.43 7.75
CA ARG A 229 -6.89 -8.95 6.56
C ARG A 229 -7.72 -7.96 5.73
N ILE A 230 -9.03 -8.20 5.55
CA ILE A 230 -9.91 -7.26 4.84
C ILE A 230 -10.10 -5.96 5.61
N ARG A 231 -10.31 -6.03 6.94
CA ARG A 231 -10.45 -4.83 7.78
C ARG A 231 -9.19 -3.98 7.79
N TRP A 232 -8.03 -4.63 7.83
CA TRP A 232 -6.73 -3.99 7.69
C TRP A 232 -6.64 -3.21 6.39
N ILE A 233 -6.79 -3.89 5.25
CA ILE A 233 -6.56 -3.25 3.97
C ILE A 233 -7.63 -2.18 3.65
N LYS A 234 -8.86 -2.35 4.15
CA LYS A 234 -9.88 -1.28 4.12
C LYS A 234 -9.46 -0.06 4.93
N THR A 235 -8.78 -0.26 6.07
CA THR A 235 -8.24 0.84 6.88
C THR A 235 -7.09 1.53 6.17
N VAL A 236 -6.11 0.78 5.65
CA VAL A 236 -5.01 1.34 4.87
C VAL A 236 -5.52 2.10 3.65
N ARG A 237 -6.47 1.55 2.89
CA ARG A 237 -7.08 2.24 1.75
C ARG A 237 -7.75 3.56 2.16
N ARG A 238 -8.46 3.59 3.30
CA ARG A 238 -9.07 4.82 3.82
C ARG A 238 -8.03 5.86 4.21
N LEU A 239 -6.87 5.43 4.73
CA LEU A 239 -5.76 6.32 5.05
C LEU A 239 -5.08 6.85 3.79
N ALA A 240 -4.85 6.00 2.80
CA ALA A 240 -4.19 6.35 1.54
C ALA A 240 -4.95 7.41 0.73
N ILE A 241 -6.27 7.54 0.90
CA ILE A 241 -7.09 8.56 0.22
C ILE A 241 -7.30 9.84 1.05
N ARG A 242 -6.72 9.95 2.25
CA ARG A 242 -6.81 11.17 3.06
C ARG A 242 -6.04 12.32 2.40
N PRO A 243 -6.33 13.58 2.78
CA PRO A 243 -5.48 14.70 2.40
C PRO A 243 -4.00 14.40 2.70
N ALA A 244 -3.11 14.78 1.79
CA ALA A 244 -1.69 14.42 1.87
C ALA A 244 -1.02 14.91 3.15
N ASP A 245 -1.42 16.08 3.68
CA ASP A 245 -0.93 16.61 4.96
C ASP A 245 -1.27 15.69 6.14
N GLU A 246 -2.49 15.14 6.16
CA GLU A 246 -2.94 14.24 7.22
C GLU A 246 -2.21 12.90 7.14
N LEU A 247 -2.07 12.35 5.92
CA LEU A 247 -1.34 11.10 5.71
C LEU A 247 0.16 11.25 6.03
N ALA A 248 0.80 12.35 5.61
CA ALA A 248 2.19 12.64 5.93
C ALA A 248 2.42 12.71 7.45
N SER A 249 1.50 13.34 8.19
CA SER A 249 1.56 13.43 9.65
C SER A 249 1.47 12.04 10.31
N ILE A 250 0.53 11.19 9.86
CA ILE A 250 0.40 9.81 10.33
C ILE A 250 1.69 9.01 10.07
N LEU A 251 2.24 9.12 8.85
CA LEU A 251 3.45 8.39 8.46
C LEU A 251 4.68 8.86 9.26
N LEU A 252 4.72 10.13 9.66
CA LEU A 252 5.75 10.68 10.55
C LEU A 252 5.54 10.38 12.03
N GLY A 253 4.39 9.81 12.41
CA GLY A 253 4.14 9.30 13.76
C GLY A 253 3.18 10.13 14.59
N ASP A 254 2.68 11.22 14.01
CA ASP A 254 1.68 12.08 14.62
C ASP A 254 0.32 11.38 14.51
N GLY A 255 0.05 10.43 15.42
CA GLY A 255 -1.26 9.78 15.53
C GLY A 255 -1.41 8.48 14.74
N VAL A 256 -0.41 7.59 14.72
CA VAL A 256 -0.58 6.21 14.24
C VAL A 256 -1.73 5.55 15.02
N PRO A 257 -2.85 5.18 14.37
CA PRO A 257 -3.98 4.56 15.07
C PRO A 257 -3.55 3.29 15.81
N ALA A 258 -4.07 3.07 17.03
CA ALA A 258 -3.76 1.89 17.83
C ALA A 258 -4.04 0.56 17.11
N SER A 259 -5.01 0.54 16.18
CA SER A 259 -5.30 -0.61 15.32
C SER A 259 -4.13 -0.99 14.40
N ILE A 260 -3.26 -0.04 14.04
CA ILE A 260 -2.06 -0.24 13.21
C ILE A 260 -0.95 -0.93 14.01
N ALA A 261 -0.80 -0.56 15.28
CA ALA A 261 0.22 -1.11 16.17
C ALA A 261 0.01 -2.59 16.55
N VAL A 262 -1.22 -3.10 16.43
CA VAL A 262 -1.57 -4.49 16.78
C VAL A 262 -1.26 -5.46 15.64
N GLU A 263 -1.60 -5.14 14.40
CA GLU A 263 -1.31 -6.03 13.26
C GLU A 263 0.17 -6.00 12.83
N SER A 264 0.90 -4.91 13.08
CA SER A 264 2.34 -4.84 12.82
C SER A 264 3.19 -5.75 13.72
N ARG A 265 2.58 -6.38 14.74
CA ARG A 265 3.23 -7.27 15.72
C ARG A 265 2.90 -8.77 15.51
N ALA A 266 2.10 -9.11 14.49
CA ALA A 266 1.62 -10.47 14.18
C ALA A 266 2.15 -10.99 12.82
#